data_AF-A0A9P5P8V3-F1
#
_entry.id   AF-A0A9P5P8V3-F1
#
_cell.length_a   1.000
_cell.length_b   1.000
_cell.length_c   1.000
_cell.angle_alpha   90.00
_cell.angle_beta   90.00
_cell.angle_gamma   90.00
#
_symmetry.space_group_name_H-M   'P 1'
#
loop_
_entity.id
_entity.type
_entity.pdbx_description
1 polymer ?
#
loop_
_entity_poly.entity_id
_entity_poly.type
_entity_poly.pdbx_seq_one_letter_code
_entity_poly.pdbx_strand_id
1 'polypeptide(L)'
;MAPIRAYYLPADSASATDTSRPVSVEKLDALGWKTTFIGSSGDELEKAARNQVQELGYPVTHEGCAVGVDLESFEKNAATLTPEMVALLTKILHSESSDICTTKDSVAVVTSGSPYVHVEDVITKAWIQLDIVPGTFIHFPAGAKFRLTFNENNRKAAAIVFSK
;
A
#
# COMPACT_ATOMS: atom_id res chain seq x y z
N MET A 1 -3.67 -19.22 4.86
CA MET A 1 -3.39 -17.85 5.35
C MET A 1 -4.58 -16.98 5.00
N ALA A 2 -4.92 -16.03 5.88
CA ALA A 2 -6.14 -15.25 5.75
C ALA A 2 -5.99 -14.19 4.63
N PRO A 3 -7.03 -13.98 3.82
CA PRO A 3 -7.09 -12.85 2.88
C PRO A 3 -6.95 -11.52 3.63
N ILE A 4 -6.62 -10.46 2.90
CA ILE A 4 -6.68 -9.09 3.41
C ILE A 4 -8.05 -8.86 4.05
N ARG A 5 -8.07 -8.20 5.21
CA ARG A 5 -9.33 -7.81 5.84
C ARG A 5 -9.65 -6.38 5.43
N ALA A 6 -10.90 -6.15 5.04
CA ALA A 6 -11.34 -4.84 4.59
C ALA A 6 -12.67 -4.48 5.24
N TYR A 7 -12.79 -3.22 5.68
CA TYR A 7 -13.95 -2.72 6.43
C TYR A 7 -14.25 -1.28 6.06
N TYR A 8 -15.51 -0.88 5.99
CA TYR A 8 -15.83 0.54 5.89
C TYR A 8 -15.47 1.29 7.18
N LEU A 9 -15.06 2.55 7.04
CA LEU A 9 -14.98 3.47 8.16
C LEU A 9 -16.35 4.14 8.41
N PRO A 10 -16.72 4.41 9.67
CA PRO A 10 -17.84 5.30 10.00
C PRO A 10 -17.62 6.67 9.38
N ALA A 11 -18.69 7.29 8.89
CA ALA A 11 -18.62 8.63 8.30
C ALA A 11 -18.08 9.69 9.30
N ASP A 12 -18.36 9.51 10.59
CA ASP A 12 -18.06 10.47 11.64
C ASP A 12 -16.78 10.15 12.43
N SER A 13 -16.07 9.08 12.07
CA SER A 13 -14.83 8.68 12.74
C SER A 13 -13.73 8.43 11.73
N ALA A 14 -12.78 9.36 11.66
CA ALA A 14 -11.57 9.21 10.86
C ALA A 14 -10.62 8.11 11.39
N SER A 15 -10.93 7.48 12.53
CA SER A 15 -10.01 6.58 13.24
C SER A 15 -10.62 5.27 13.76
N ALA A 16 -11.95 5.15 13.88
CA ALA A 16 -12.56 3.92 14.37
C ALA A 16 -12.94 3.01 13.19
N THR A 17 -12.37 1.81 13.11
CA THR A 17 -12.76 0.82 12.10
C THR A 17 -14.14 0.24 12.44
N ASP A 18 -15.09 0.29 11.50
CA ASP A 18 -16.39 -0.40 11.66
C ASP A 18 -16.27 -1.85 11.18
N THR A 19 -15.80 -2.71 12.08
CA THR A 19 -15.65 -4.14 11.79
C THR A 19 -16.97 -4.86 11.49
N SER A 20 -18.13 -4.23 11.74
CA SER A 20 -19.44 -4.78 11.39
C SER A 20 -19.79 -4.68 9.90
N ARG A 21 -19.02 -3.90 9.14
CA ARG A 21 -19.24 -3.64 7.71
C ARG A 21 -18.06 -4.12 6.86
N PRO A 22 -17.84 -5.44 6.75
CA PRO A 22 -16.75 -5.98 5.94
C PRO A 22 -16.96 -5.69 4.45
N VAL A 23 -15.86 -5.53 3.73
CA VAL A 23 -15.80 -5.39 2.28
C VAL A 23 -15.20 -6.66 1.69
N SER A 24 -15.85 -7.21 0.67
CA SER A 24 -15.36 -8.42 0.00
C SER A 24 -14.21 -8.12 -0.96
N VAL A 25 -13.40 -9.13 -1.27
CA VAL A 25 -12.29 -8.99 -2.23
C VAL A 25 -12.83 -8.66 -3.62
N GLU A 26 -13.97 -9.23 -4.03
CA GLU A 26 -14.58 -8.95 -5.33
C GLU A 26 -14.99 -7.47 -5.47
N LYS A 27 -15.44 -6.86 -4.38
CA LYS A 27 -15.74 -5.43 -4.35
C LYS A 27 -14.48 -4.58 -4.46
N LEU A 28 -13.39 -4.96 -3.78
CA LEU A 28 -12.09 -4.28 -3.93
C LEU A 28 -11.56 -4.39 -5.35
N ASP A 29 -11.61 -5.59 -5.95
CA ASP A 29 -11.21 -5.82 -7.33
C ASP A 29 -12.03 -4.99 -8.32
N ALA A 30 -13.35 -4.88 -8.11
CA ALA A 30 -14.23 -4.03 -8.91
C ALA A 30 -13.91 -2.53 -8.77
N LEU A 31 -13.29 -2.11 -7.66
CA LEU A 31 -12.77 -0.76 -7.45
C LEU A 31 -11.33 -0.59 -7.99
N GLY A 32 -10.73 -1.65 -8.55
CA GLY A 32 -9.37 -1.66 -9.09
C GLY A 32 -8.27 -2.02 -8.08
N TRP A 33 -8.64 -2.23 -6.80
CA TRP A 33 -7.72 -2.58 -5.72
C TRP A 33 -7.45 -4.09 -5.71
N LYS A 34 -6.44 -4.52 -6.47
CA LYS A 34 -6.04 -5.92 -6.52
C LYS A 34 -5.06 -6.23 -5.38
N THR A 35 -5.36 -7.29 -4.63
CA THR A 35 -4.51 -7.75 -3.54
C THR A 35 -4.27 -9.25 -3.63
N THR A 36 -3.04 -9.69 -3.46
CA THR A 36 -2.68 -11.11 -3.42
C THR A 36 -1.67 -11.38 -2.32
N PHE A 37 -1.74 -12.56 -1.71
CA PHE A 37 -0.73 -12.99 -0.76
C PHE A 37 0.33 -13.83 -1.48
N ILE A 38 1.61 -13.43 -1.40
CA ILE A 38 2.69 -14.03 -2.21
C ILE A 38 3.83 -14.67 -1.41
N GLY A 39 3.71 -14.74 -0.09
CA GLY A 39 4.66 -15.50 0.75
C GLY A 39 5.07 -14.77 2.01
N SER A 40 5.85 -15.46 2.84
CA SER A 40 6.15 -15.03 4.21
C SER A 40 7.60 -14.58 4.34
N SER A 41 7.86 -13.28 4.15
CA SER A 41 9.13 -12.58 4.45
C SER A 41 10.44 -13.09 3.80
N GLY A 42 11.49 -12.28 3.83
CA GLY A 42 12.83 -12.64 3.36
C GLY A 42 13.05 -12.52 1.85
N ASP A 43 14.21 -13.00 1.37
CA ASP A 43 14.66 -12.87 -0.03
C ASP A 43 13.72 -13.55 -1.04
N GLU A 44 13.01 -14.59 -0.62
CA GLU A 44 12.02 -15.27 -1.44
C GLU A 44 10.82 -14.38 -1.77
N LEU A 45 10.45 -13.47 -0.85
CA LEU A 45 9.34 -12.54 -1.04
C LEU A 45 9.66 -11.50 -2.12
N GLU A 46 10.87 -10.94 -2.10
CA GLU A 46 11.30 -9.99 -3.13
C GLU A 46 11.34 -10.67 -4.51
N LYS A 47 11.89 -11.89 -4.58
CA LYS A 47 11.93 -12.66 -5.83
C LYS A 47 10.52 -12.96 -6.35
N ALA A 48 9.59 -13.36 -5.48
CA ALA A 48 8.20 -13.59 -5.85
C ALA A 48 7.52 -12.30 -6.35
N ALA A 49 7.73 -11.18 -5.66
CA ALA A 49 7.18 -9.89 -6.05
C ALA A 49 7.71 -9.44 -7.42
N ARG A 50 9.02 -9.59 -7.67
CA ARG A 50 9.64 -9.29 -8.97
C ARG A 50 9.06 -10.13 -10.11
N ASN A 51 8.88 -11.43 -9.90
CA ASN A 51 8.24 -12.29 -10.90
C ASN A 51 6.82 -11.80 -11.20
N GLN A 52 6.04 -11.48 -10.17
CA GLN A 52 4.66 -11.03 -10.35
C GLN A 52 4.56 -9.67 -11.05
N VAL A 53 5.38 -8.67 -10.68
CA VAL A 53 5.36 -7.38 -11.37
C VAL A 53 5.86 -7.48 -12.81
N GLN A 54 6.76 -8.42 -13.12
CA GLN A 54 7.20 -8.70 -14.49
C GLN A 54 6.06 -9.25 -15.36
N GLU A 55 5.25 -10.18 -14.83
CA GLU A 55 4.05 -10.68 -15.51
C GLU A 55 3.01 -9.58 -15.77
N LEU A 56 2.96 -8.57 -14.89
CA LEU A 56 2.13 -7.37 -15.03
C LEU A 56 2.74 -6.31 -15.96
N GLY A 57 3.93 -6.55 -16.52
CA GLY A 57 4.61 -5.66 -17.45
C GLY A 57 5.30 -4.45 -16.80
N TYR A 58 5.62 -4.52 -15.51
CA TYR A 58 6.50 -3.54 -14.87
C TYR A 58 7.96 -3.79 -15.30
N PRO A 59 8.75 -2.72 -15.50
CA PRO A 59 10.17 -2.88 -15.73
C PRO A 59 10.81 -3.42 -14.44
N VAL A 60 11.39 -4.63 -14.49
CA VAL A 60 12.05 -5.25 -13.31
C VAL A 60 13.57 -5.31 -13.42
N THR A 61 14.11 -5.03 -14.61
CA THR A 61 15.52 -5.20 -14.97
C THR A 61 16.37 -3.94 -14.84
N HIS A 62 15.76 -2.77 -14.61
CA HIS A 62 16.50 -1.52 -14.42
C HIS A 62 16.72 -1.24 -12.93
N GLU A 63 17.93 -0.84 -12.56
CA GLU A 63 18.21 -0.28 -11.24
C GLU A 63 17.24 0.88 -10.95
N GLY A 64 16.64 0.90 -9.76
CA GLY A 64 15.65 1.91 -9.36
C GLY A 64 14.18 1.58 -9.64
N CYS A 65 13.87 0.48 -10.34
CA CYS A 65 12.48 0.06 -10.57
C CYS A 65 11.81 -0.59 -9.35
N ALA A 66 12.61 -1.05 -8.39
CA ALA A 66 12.17 -1.60 -7.13
C ALA A 66 12.86 -0.80 -6.03
N VAL A 67 12.06 -0.23 -5.14
CA VAL A 67 12.57 0.65 -4.10
C VAL A 67 12.10 0.14 -2.75
N GLY A 68 13.06 -0.20 -1.89
CA GLY A 68 12.79 -0.52 -0.50
C GLY A 68 12.42 0.74 0.27
N VAL A 69 11.24 0.71 0.90
CA VAL A 69 10.73 1.78 1.75
C VAL A 69 10.60 1.23 3.15
N ASP A 70 11.28 1.87 4.10
CA ASP A 70 11.08 1.68 5.53
C ASP A 70 10.50 2.98 6.08
N LEU A 71 9.28 2.94 6.58
CA LEU A 71 8.58 4.14 7.07
C LEU A 71 9.19 4.67 8.38
N GLU A 72 9.87 3.85 9.17
CA GLU A 72 10.53 4.27 10.40
C GLU A 72 11.80 5.07 10.12
N SER A 73 12.48 4.71 9.03
CA SER A 73 13.83 5.21 8.73
C SER A 73 13.97 5.85 7.34
N PHE A 74 12.86 6.22 6.69
CA PHE A 74 12.85 6.64 5.29
C PHE A 74 13.84 7.78 4.99
N GLU A 75 14.06 8.71 5.92
CA GLU A 75 15.01 9.84 5.77
C GLU A 75 16.43 9.35 5.49
N LYS A 76 16.80 8.20 6.06
CA LYS A 76 18.13 7.58 5.87
C LYS A 76 18.28 6.98 4.48
N ASN A 77 17.16 6.56 3.87
CA ASN A 77 17.13 5.93 2.55
C ASN A 77 16.67 6.90 1.45
N ALA A 78 16.37 8.16 1.77
CA ALA A 78 15.81 9.12 0.82
C ALA A 78 16.66 9.30 -0.45
N ALA A 79 17.99 9.14 -0.34
CA ALA A 79 18.91 9.22 -1.48
C ALA A 79 18.74 8.09 -2.52
N THR A 80 18.12 6.96 -2.15
CA THR A 80 17.85 5.84 -3.05
C THR A 80 16.44 5.88 -3.64
N LEU A 81 15.62 6.83 -3.19
CA LEU A 81 14.23 7.00 -3.64
C LEU A 81 14.17 8.01 -4.79
N THR A 82 13.15 7.89 -5.64
CA THR A 82 12.86 8.93 -6.63
C THR A 82 12.34 10.20 -5.94
N PRO A 83 12.54 11.40 -6.52
CA PRO A 83 12.00 12.64 -5.96
C PRO A 83 10.48 12.60 -5.73
N GLU A 84 9.75 11.90 -6.59
CA GLU A 84 8.30 11.69 -6.49
C GLU A 84 7.94 10.86 -5.24
N MET A 85 8.69 9.79 -4.97
CA MET A 85 8.52 8.97 -3.77
C MET A 85 8.92 9.71 -2.49
N VAL A 86 10.01 10.48 -2.53
CA VAL A 86 10.40 11.33 -1.39
C VAL A 86 9.28 12.30 -1.06
N ALA A 87 8.75 13.04 -2.05
CA ALA A 87 7.66 13.97 -1.84
C ALA A 87 6.39 13.29 -1.28
N LEU A 88 6.07 12.09 -1.78
CA LEU A 88 4.95 11.30 -1.29
C LEU A 88 5.14 10.87 0.18
N LEU A 89 6.29 10.31 0.53
CA LEU A 89 6.58 9.85 1.88
C LEU A 89 6.67 11.03 2.86
N THR A 90 7.32 12.13 2.46
CA THR A 90 7.33 13.37 3.24
C THR A 90 5.91 13.86 3.51
N LYS A 91 5.02 13.83 2.51
CA LYS A 91 3.61 14.19 2.67
C LYS A 91 2.90 13.26 3.66
N ILE A 92 3.10 11.95 3.57
CA ILE A 92 2.55 10.95 4.50
C ILE A 92 2.98 11.27 5.95
N LEU A 93 4.27 11.55 6.15
CA LEU A 93 4.87 11.66 7.48
C LEU A 93 4.54 12.95 8.21
N HIS A 94 4.36 14.03 7.46
CA HIS A 94 4.08 15.35 8.02
C HIS A 94 2.58 15.66 8.08
N SER A 95 1.73 14.71 7.69
CA SER A 95 0.28 14.86 7.76
C SER A 95 -0.34 13.91 8.76
N GLU A 96 -1.32 14.38 9.52
CA GLU A 96 -2.16 13.52 10.37
C GLU A 96 -2.99 12.55 9.50
N SER A 97 -3.36 12.98 8.29
CA SER A 97 -3.89 12.15 7.21
C SER A 97 -3.72 12.91 5.89
N SER A 98 -3.08 12.30 4.91
CA SER A 98 -2.98 12.87 3.57
C SER A 98 -3.79 12.06 2.59
N ASP A 99 -4.76 12.71 1.96
CA ASP A 99 -5.34 12.22 0.71
C ASP A 99 -4.22 12.19 -0.34
N ILE A 100 -3.84 10.99 -0.74
CA ILE A 100 -2.86 10.74 -1.79
C ILE A 100 -3.63 10.27 -3.00
N CYS A 101 -3.32 10.86 -4.16
CA CYS A 101 -3.75 10.37 -5.45
C CYS A 101 -2.52 9.87 -6.18
N THR A 102 -2.51 8.59 -6.57
CA THR A 102 -1.48 8.07 -7.46
C THR A 102 -1.65 8.67 -8.85
N THR A 103 -0.55 9.00 -9.51
CA THR A 103 -0.55 9.46 -10.92
C THR A 103 -0.10 8.37 -11.89
N LYS A 104 0.53 7.31 -11.37
CA LYS A 104 1.03 6.15 -12.09
C LYS A 104 0.53 4.88 -11.41
N ASP A 105 0.48 3.78 -12.15
CA ASP A 105 0.24 2.48 -11.56
C ASP A 105 1.46 2.09 -10.73
N SER A 106 1.21 1.69 -9.48
CA SER A 106 2.26 1.22 -8.57
C SER A 106 1.83 -0.07 -7.92
N VAL A 107 2.81 -0.86 -7.50
CA VAL A 107 2.62 -2.05 -6.69
C VAL A 107 3.48 -1.91 -5.46
N ALA A 108 2.97 -2.36 -4.31
CA ALA A 108 3.80 -2.58 -3.14
C ALA A 108 3.67 -4.02 -2.65
N VAL A 109 4.76 -4.60 -2.20
CA VAL A 109 4.75 -5.78 -1.34
C VAL A 109 5.18 -5.38 0.06
N VAL A 110 4.33 -5.64 1.06
CA VAL A 110 4.68 -5.36 2.46
C VAL A 110 5.63 -6.44 2.96
N THR A 111 6.82 -6.05 3.41
CA THR A 111 7.88 -6.97 3.87
C THR A 111 7.91 -7.10 5.38
N SER A 112 7.50 -6.07 6.12
CA SER A 112 7.41 -6.08 7.59
C SER A 112 6.31 -5.13 8.10
N GLY A 113 5.98 -5.26 9.39
CA GLY A 113 4.91 -4.48 10.03
C GLY A 113 3.51 -4.98 9.67
N SER A 114 2.47 -4.28 10.11
CA SER A 114 1.09 -4.61 9.73
C SER A 114 0.32 -3.31 9.53
N PRO A 115 0.62 -2.58 8.44
CA PRO A 115 0.02 -1.28 8.24
C PRO A 115 -1.46 -1.44 7.88
N TYR A 116 -2.23 -0.41 8.17
CA TYR A 116 -3.52 -0.23 7.53
C TYR A 116 -3.46 0.91 6.51
N VAL A 117 -4.18 0.73 5.41
CA VAL A 117 -4.34 1.72 4.34
C VAL A 117 -5.83 2.01 4.20
N HIS A 118 -6.21 3.28 4.09
CA HIS A 118 -7.58 3.63 3.74
C HIS A 118 -7.66 3.89 2.24
N VAL A 119 -8.65 3.30 1.57
CA VAL A 119 -8.89 3.48 0.14
C VAL A 119 -10.30 4.03 -0.09
N GLU A 120 -10.48 4.86 -1.12
CA GLU A 120 -11.79 5.42 -1.45
C GLU A 120 -12.65 4.39 -2.20
N ASP A 121 -13.86 4.11 -1.71
CA ASP A 121 -14.93 3.58 -2.57
C ASP A 121 -15.47 4.74 -3.42
N VAL A 122 -15.01 4.81 -4.67
CA VAL A 122 -15.37 5.91 -5.58
C VAL A 122 -16.87 6.01 -5.87
N ILE A 123 -17.64 4.93 -5.64
CA ILE A 123 -19.10 4.90 -5.84
C ILE A 123 -19.82 5.53 -4.65
N THR A 124 -19.47 5.11 -3.43
CA THR A 124 -20.16 5.56 -2.21
C THR A 124 -19.51 6.77 -1.55
N LYS A 125 -18.30 7.15 -1.99
CA LYS A 125 -17.44 8.18 -1.38
C LYS A 125 -17.03 7.87 0.07
N ALA A 126 -17.19 6.62 0.49
CA ALA A 126 -16.77 6.16 1.80
C ALA A 126 -15.31 5.67 1.77
N TRP A 127 -14.68 5.68 2.94
CA TRP A 127 -13.35 5.11 3.13
C TRP A 127 -13.45 3.65 3.55
N ILE A 128 -12.60 2.81 2.97
CA ILE A 128 -12.42 1.40 3.30
C ILE A 128 -11.04 1.24 3.91
N GLN A 129 -10.96 0.74 5.14
CA GLN A 129 -9.70 0.32 5.74
C GLN A 129 -9.32 -1.07 5.26
N LEU A 130 -8.08 -1.20 4.81
CA LEU A 130 -7.42 -2.45 4.48
C LEU A 130 -6.41 -2.78 5.58
N ASP A 131 -6.55 -3.91 6.26
CA ASP A 131 -5.58 -4.41 7.22
C ASP A 131 -4.56 -5.28 6.47
N ILE A 132 -3.35 -4.76 6.30
CA ILE A 132 -2.31 -5.38 5.48
C ILE A 132 -1.34 -6.15 6.37
N VAL A 133 -1.04 -7.39 5.96
CA VAL A 133 -0.04 -8.25 6.62
C VAL A 133 1.21 -8.38 5.75
N PRO A 134 2.39 -8.69 6.34
CA PRO A 134 3.59 -8.98 5.56
C PRO A 134 3.32 -10.10 4.55
N GLY A 135 3.86 -9.96 3.34
CA GLY A 135 3.60 -10.86 2.22
C GLY A 135 2.43 -10.44 1.33
N THR A 136 1.69 -9.41 1.72
CA THR A 136 0.61 -8.86 0.89
C THR A 136 1.20 -8.03 -0.24
N PHE A 137 0.88 -8.41 -1.46
CA PHE A 137 1.08 -7.66 -2.69
C PHE A 137 -0.18 -6.86 -2.97
N ILE A 138 -0.05 -5.54 -3.14
CA ILE A 138 -1.16 -4.62 -3.39
C ILE A 138 -0.86 -3.77 -4.62
N HIS A 139 -1.82 -3.73 -5.54
CA HIS A 139 -1.81 -2.84 -6.68
C HIS A 139 -2.52 -1.53 -6.35
N PHE A 140 -1.83 -0.41 -6.58
CA PHE A 140 -2.34 0.94 -6.50
C PHE A 140 -2.60 1.46 -7.92
N PRO A 141 -3.85 1.41 -8.41
CA PRO A 141 -4.15 1.85 -9.75
C PRO A 141 -3.93 3.37 -9.88
N ALA A 142 -3.54 3.85 -11.05
CA ALA A 142 -3.41 5.27 -11.35
C ALA A 142 -4.76 5.99 -11.13
N GLY A 143 -4.70 7.17 -10.51
CA GLY A 143 -5.88 7.96 -10.17
C GLY A 143 -6.60 7.50 -8.90
N ALA A 144 -6.14 6.42 -8.27
CA ALA A 144 -6.72 5.95 -7.02
C ALA A 144 -6.37 6.88 -5.86
N LYS A 145 -7.36 7.11 -5.00
CA LYS A 145 -7.16 7.84 -3.75
C LYS A 145 -6.98 6.88 -2.57
N PHE A 146 -5.93 7.13 -1.79
CA PHE A 146 -5.70 6.43 -0.55
C PHE A 146 -5.15 7.36 0.53
N ARG A 147 -5.23 6.90 1.78
CA ARG A 147 -4.61 7.53 2.95
C ARG A 147 -3.72 6.52 3.63
N LEU A 148 -2.55 6.99 4.02
CA LEU A 148 -1.69 6.29 4.96
C LEU A 148 -1.47 7.23 6.14
N THR A 149 -1.93 6.81 7.32
CA THR A 149 -1.69 7.55 8.57
C THR A 149 -0.36 7.11 9.17
N PHE A 150 0.46 8.05 9.63
CA PHE A 150 1.70 7.71 10.32
C PHE A 150 1.47 7.50 11.82
N ASN A 151 0.89 6.35 12.18
CA ASN A 151 0.71 5.92 13.57
C ASN A 151 1.73 4.84 13.96
N GLU A 152 1.69 4.35 15.20
CA GLU A 152 2.64 3.35 15.71
C GLU A 152 2.66 2.04 14.89
N ASN A 153 1.52 1.63 14.33
CA ASN A 153 1.42 0.41 13.52
C ASN A 153 2.05 0.61 12.14
N ASN A 154 1.70 1.69 11.45
CA ASN A 154 2.19 1.98 10.11
C ASN A 154 3.66 2.39 10.12
N ARG A 155 4.14 3.04 11.19
CA ARG A 155 5.53 3.47 11.32
C ARG A 155 6.52 2.32 11.21
N LYS A 156 6.15 1.13 11.68
CA LYS A 156 7.01 -0.07 11.65
C LYS A 156 6.92 -0.85 10.33
N ALA A 157 6.15 -0.37 9.37
CA ALA A 157 5.96 -1.06 8.12
C ALA A 157 7.11 -0.77 7.15
N ALA A 158 7.58 -1.84 6.50
CA ALA A 158 8.45 -1.76 5.36
C ALA A 158 7.79 -2.43 4.15
N ALA A 159 8.12 -1.94 2.97
CA ALA A 159 7.61 -2.46 1.72
C ALA A 159 8.64 -2.31 0.59
N ILE A 160 8.48 -3.11 -0.46
CA ILE A 160 9.16 -2.89 -1.74
C ILE A 160 8.11 -2.33 -2.70
N VAL A 161 8.40 -1.17 -3.29
CA VAL A 161 7.50 -0.47 -4.21
C VAL A 161 8.04 -0.55 -5.63
N PHE A 162 7.16 -0.86 -6.58
CA PHE A 162 7.41 -0.88 -8.01
C PHE A 162 6.47 0.12 -8.69
N SER A 163 6.98 0.89 -9.63
CA SER A 163 6.19 1.90 -10.37
C SER A 163 6.40 1.76 -11.87
N LYS A 164 5.34 2.05 -12.63
CA LYS A 164 5.33 2.01 -14.10
C LYS A 164 5.30 3.40 -14.72
#